data_AF-A0A948R4N7-F1
#
_entry.id   AF-A0A948R4N7-F1
#
_cell.length_a   1.000
_cell.length_b   1.000
_cell.length_c   1.000
_cell.angle_alpha   90.00
_cell.angle_beta   90.00
_cell.angle_gamma   90.00
#
_symmetry.space_group_name_H-M   'P 1'
#
loop_
_entity.id
_entity.type
_entity.pdbx_description
1 polymer ?
#
loop_
_entity_poly.entity_id
_entity_poly.type
_entity_poly.pdbx_seq_one_letter_code
_entity_poly.pdbx_strand_id
1 'polypeptide(L)'
;MSYRGGDLDLRTPQSRSGGERGSFEPPLNGPREFEDEYPGDNRSPILVDDTLLACCNHAYDVALAHRAAEVRIEHLLYALTRIDDAAEVLEKHGVRDASLRREAGAFIATEIPLAPSNGASTPRRSKPLEQALRLAAKQGYSRNRPASVSDLLTVFIDVMPELPGLQLLHRHVPRLGGEPSIKSQYQPASETYMPMPQPDMPRRSMRPVYYDDYQMAEPQHYRQPAMPTHTDMVQNSRLAALEQMLSSLRDDTGRFAEDFAGRFVSLENTFSNGARGDDGLALRQTSEKLSVIERSLIDKLDELSRQAAALNQQLEGMEGRLQSANSTGGIDLTPINDRLDQLEALVLERSVTEIDTTAIDGRLNDIETAILSASDSRLTAETVTARIDQLEQAMSGRLSGLHQAQSADRDKVLQETDALKTRFIQDADTLKTSVGAISASVQQRVAAFAQVAQSLDAGRADLARRLESLETMTIRHVQEAAEQREAAGRQLSEVHEAIATLNTNQHTLAGAIDEWRGESVSDMNTIAARLTQLDIDNDAPLARLEQISERMDGMYRATVERYHRRNRFWYWLFGTDDWIGASWPSQTAKVEEDLRAFSANNRSA
;
A
#
# COMPACT_ATOMS: atom_id res chain seq x y z
N MET A 1 -5.81 20.21 0.37
CA MET A 1 -6.30 19.59 -0.89
C MET A 1 -7.81 19.74 -0.95
N SER A 2 -8.44 19.83 -2.12
CA SER A 2 -9.91 19.82 -2.27
C SER A 2 -10.37 18.57 -3.02
N TYR A 3 -11.64 18.21 -2.87
CA TYR A 3 -12.21 17.08 -3.61
C TYR A 3 -12.36 17.41 -5.11
N ARG A 4 -12.00 16.46 -5.98
CA ARG A 4 -12.00 16.65 -7.45
C ARG A 4 -13.36 16.51 -8.13
N GLY A 5 -14.30 15.75 -7.54
CA GLY A 5 -15.58 15.46 -8.17
C GLY A 5 -16.59 16.60 -8.21
N GLY A 6 -16.36 17.67 -7.44
CA GLY A 6 -17.18 18.89 -7.44
C GLY A 6 -18.62 18.73 -6.90
N ASP A 7 -19.04 17.50 -6.60
CA ASP A 7 -20.40 17.15 -6.15
C ASP A 7 -20.47 16.73 -4.67
N LEU A 8 -19.32 16.54 -4.02
CA LEU A 8 -19.15 16.50 -2.56
C LEU A 8 -18.36 17.73 -2.10
N ASP A 9 -18.86 18.42 -1.07
CA ASP A 9 -18.07 19.42 -0.33
C ASP A 9 -17.31 18.72 0.82
N LEU A 10 -16.16 18.13 0.50
CA LEU A 10 -15.25 17.54 1.50
C LEU A 10 -14.22 18.58 1.95
N ARG A 11 -14.17 18.87 3.25
CA ARG A 11 -13.26 19.86 3.84
C ARG A 11 -12.33 19.23 4.86
N THR A 12 -11.05 19.60 4.82
CA THR A 12 -10.06 19.21 5.84
C THR A 12 -9.85 20.33 6.86
N PRO A 13 -9.38 20.04 8.08
CA PRO A 13 -9.20 21.06 9.13
C PRO A 13 -8.33 22.24 8.69
N GLN A 14 -7.33 22.00 7.84
CA GLN A 14 -6.44 23.04 7.30
C GLN A 14 -7.13 23.93 6.26
N SER A 15 -8.12 23.43 5.51
CA SER A 15 -8.89 24.25 4.56
C SER A 15 -9.81 25.29 5.24
N ARG A 16 -10.03 25.15 6.56
CA ARG A 16 -10.87 26.05 7.36
C ARG A 16 -10.19 27.37 7.71
N SER A 17 -8.86 27.44 7.72
CA SER A 17 -8.12 28.62 8.17
C SER A 17 -7.91 29.68 7.09
N GLY A 18 -8.28 29.41 5.82
CA GLY A 18 -7.89 30.25 4.68
C GLY A 18 -8.94 31.18 4.05
N GLY A 19 -10.24 31.07 4.35
CA GLY A 19 -11.25 31.72 3.49
C GLY A 19 -12.55 32.26 4.09
N GLU A 20 -13.01 31.79 5.25
CA GLU A 20 -14.32 32.21 5.79
C GLU A 20 -14.20 32.72 7.23
N ARG A 21 -13.72 33.96 7.39
CA ARG A 21 -14.02 34.83 8.55
C ARG A 21 -15.38 35.53 8.35
N GLY A 22 -16.39 34.74 8.00
CA GLY A 22 -17.79 35.18 7.91
C GLY A 22 -18.66 34.25 8.76
N SER A 23 -18.93 34.66 9.99
CA SER A 23 -19.97 34.14 10.90
C SER A 23 -20.12 32.62 11.02
N PHE A 24 -19.37 32.02 11.95
CA PHE A 24 -19.91 30.92 12.74
C PHE A 24 -19.52 31.14 14.20
N GLU A 25 -20.33 31.95 14.86
CA GLU A 25 -20.39 32.01 16.32
C GLU A 25 -20.90 30.62 16.77
N PRO A 26 -20.14 29.85 17.56
CA PRO A 26 -20.72 28.68 18.19
C PRO A 26 -21.73 29.20 19.22
N PRO A 27 -23.02 28.81 19.18
CA PRO A 27 -23.92 29.20 20.25
C PRO A 27 -23.42 28.52 21.54
N LEU A 28 -22.79 29.31 22.40
CA LEU A 28 -22.67 28.99 23.81
C LEU A 28 -24.09 28.90 24.39
N ASN A 29 -24.38 27.78 25.05
CA ASN A 29 -25.60 27.41 25.79
C ASN A 29 -26.77 26.79 25.00
N GLY A 30 -26.92 25.48 25.21
CA GLY A 30 -28.19 24.77 25.14
C GLY A 30 -28.01 23.27 24.86
N PRO A 31 -28.53 22.35 25.68
CA PRO A 31 -28.60 20.94 25.31
C PRO A 31 -29.70 20.80 24.27
N ARG A 32 -29.34 20.46 23.02
CA ARG A 32 -30.34 20.16 21.99
C ARG A 32 -30.39 18.66 21.75
N GLU A 33 -31.53 18.12 22.16
CA GLU A 33 -32.01 16.79 21.83
C GLU A 33 -32.04 16.61 20.30
N PHE A 34 -31.67 15.39 19.91
CA PHE A 34 -31.86 14.81 18.59
C PHE A 34 -33.36 14.81 18.25
N GLU A 35 -33.73 15.48 17.16
CA GLU A 35 -34.76 15.11 16.17
C GLU A 35 -35.11 16.37 15.38
N ASP A 36 -34.74 16.40 14.09
CA ASP A 36 -35.67 16.87 13.06
C ASP A 36 -35.10 16.62 11.65
N GLU A 37 -35.90 15.85 10.94
CA GLU A 37 -35.82 15.40 9.57
C GLU A 37 -36.14 16.58 8.62
N TYR A 38 -35.16 17.44 8.32
CA TYR A 38 -35.31 18.47 7.28
C TYR A 38 -34.79 17.97 5.91
N PRO A 39 -35.62 17.97 4.84
CA PRO A 39 -35.26 17.43 3.52
C PRO A 39 -34.37 18.39 2.68
N GLY A 40 -33.47 19.13 3.33
CA GLY A 40 -32.59 20.12 2.69
C GLY A 40 -31.10 20.03 3.06
N ASP A 41 -30.70 19.18 4.00
CA ASP A 41 -29.36 19.20 4.62
C ASP A 41 -28.27 18.39 3.87
N ASN A 42 -28.58 17.92 2.65
CA ASN A 42 -27.63 17.19 1.79
C ASN A 42 -26.50 18.06 1.19
N ARG A 43 -26.34 19.31 1.64
CA ARG A 43 -25.30 20.24 1.18
C ARG A 43 -24.37 20.72 2.28
N SER A 44 -24.54 20.25 3.52
CA SER A 44 -23.58 20.56 4.58
C SER A 44 -22.19 19.98 4.25
N PRO A 45 -21.11 20.75 4.49
CA PRO A 45 -19.75 20.31 4.24
C PRO A 45 -19.41 19.12 5.14
N ILE A 46 -18.78 18.10 4.57
CA ILE A 46 -18.35 16.90 5.28
C ILE A 46 -16.90 17.10 5.71
N LEU A 47 -16.66 17.10 7.02
CA LEU A 47 -15.33 17.24 7.60
C LEU A 47 -14.60 15.89 7.57
N VAL A 48 -13.52 15.81 6.79
CA VAL A 48 -12.70 14.60 6.61
C VAL A 48 -11.23 14.90 6.91
N ASP A 49 -10.46 13.89 7.31
CA ASP A 49 -9.01 14.01 7.42
C ASP A 49 -8.33 14.02 6.04
N ASP A 50 -7.03 14.35 6.02
CA ASP A 50 -6.28 14.47 4.75
C ASP A 50 -6.12 13.10 4.06
N THR A 51 -5.99 12.01 4.82
CA THR A 51 -5.87 10.64 4.32
C THR A 51 -7.17 10.19 3.63
N LEU A 52 -8.32 10.35 4.27
CA LEU A 52 -9.62 9.99 3.72
C LEU A 52 -9.95 10.86 2.50
N LEU A 53 -9.57 12.15 2.51
CA LEU A 53 -9.70 13.00 1.33
C LEU A 53 -8.84 12.49 0.16
N ALA A 54 -7.60 12.09 0.44
CA ALA A 54 -6.72 11.50 -0.56
C ALA A 54 -7.32 10.21 -1.14
N CYS A 55 -7.91 9.35 -0.31
CA CYS A 55 -8.64 8.16 -0.75
C CYS A 55 -9.84 8.51 -1.64
N CYS A 56 -10.62 9.53 -1.27
CA CYS A 56 -11.77 9.97 -2.08
C CYS A 56 -11.32 10.52 -3.46
N ASN A 57 -10.21 11.25 -3.51
CA ASN A 57 -9.65 11.74 -4.77
C ASN A 57 -9.09 10.60 -5.64
N HIS A 58 -8.40 9.63 -5.03
CA HIS A 58 -7.94 8.46 -5.76
C HIS A 58 -9.10 7.61 -6.28
N ALA A 59 -10.17 7.43 -5.50
CA ALA A 59 -11.37 6.74 -5.93
C ALA A 59 -12.04 7.44 -7.13
N TYR A 60 -12.05 8.77 -7.14
CA TYR A 60 -12.52 9.56 -8.27
C TYR A 60 -11.64 9.36 -9.52
N ASP A 61 -10.32 9.39 -9.37
CA ASP A 61 -9.38 9.18 -10.48
C ASP A 61 -9.52 7.76 -11.08
N VAL A 62 -9.74 6.74 -10.25
CA VAL A 62 -10.00 5.36 -10.68
C VAL A 62 -11.33 5.27 -11.42
N ALA A 63 -12.40 5.85 -10.87
CA ALA A 63 -13.71 5.88 -11.55
C ALA A 63 -13.61 6.58 -12.92
N LEU A 64 -12.84 7.67 -13.01
CA LEU A 64 -12.60 8.38 -14.26
C LEU A 64 -11.81 7.54 -15.26
N ALA A 65 -10.76 6.84 -14.81
CA ALA A 65 -9.95 5.96 -15.66
C ALA A 65 -10.76 4.79 -16.23
N HIS A 66 -11.69 4.23 -15.44
CA HIS A 66 -12.58 3.15 -15.86
C HIS A 66 -13.86 3.63 -16.57
N ARG A 67 -14.03 4.95 -16.76
CA ARG A 67 -15.22 5.57 -17.35
C ARG A 67 -16.52 5.14 -16.64
N ALA A 68 -16.47 4.98 -15.33
CA ALA A 68 -17.64 4.73 -14.52
C ALA A 68 -18.53 5.99 -14.52
N ALA A 69 -19.85 5.82 -14.53
CA ALA A 69 -20.77 6.95 -14.39
C ALA A 69 -20.77 7.51 -12.96
N GLU A 70 -20.47 6.66 -11.98
CA GLU A 70 -20.48 7.03 -10.57
C GLU A 70 -19.24 6.56 -9.80
N VAL A 71 -18.79 7.39 -8.85
CA VAL A 71 -17.84 7.00 -7.79
C VAL A 71 -18.60 6.22 -6.74
N ARG A 72 -18.35 4.90 -6.74
CA ARG A 72 -18.98 3.94 -5.84
C ARG A 72 -18.08 3.53 -4.67
N ILE A 73 -18.66 2.79 -3.72
CA ILE A 73 -17.93 2.28 -2.54
C ILE A 73 -16.78 1.36 -2.95
N GLU A 74 -16.91 0.59 -4.03
CA GLU A 74 -15.86 -0.31 -4.51
C GLU A 74 -14.61 0.47 -4.99
N HIS A 75 -14.81 1.62 -5.62
CA HIS A 75 -13.72 2.53 -6.00
C HIS A 75 -13.01 3.08 -4.74
N LEU A 76 -13.76 3.40 -3.69
CA LEU A 76 -13.20 3.83 -2.42
C LEU A 76 -12.46 2.70 -1.70
N LEU A 77 -13.01 1.48 -1.69
CA LEU A 77 -12.32 0.32 -1.12
C LEU A 77 -11.00 0.05 -1.84
N TYR A 78 -10.98 0.12 -3.17
CA TYR A 78 -9.74 0.02 -3.93
C TYR A 78 -8.74 1.14 -3.56
N ALA A 79 -9.21 2.38 -3.41
CA ALA A 79 -8.37 3.49 -2.99
C ALA A 79 -7.80 3.35 -1.58
N LEU A 80 -8.59 2.83 -0.63
CA LEU A 80 -8.14 2.55 0.74
C LEU A 80 -7.02 1.52 0.76
N THR A 81 -7.03 0.56 -0.17
CA THR A 81 -5.93 -0.41 -0.35
C THR A 81 -4.72 0.16 -1.09
N ARG A 82 -4.74 1.41 -1.57
CA ARG A 82 -3.62 1.97 -2.36
C ARG A 82 -2.84 3.07 -1.66
N ILE A 83 -3.43 3.70 -0.67
CA ILE A 83 -2.78 4.72 0.14
C ILE A 83 -2.26 4.05 1.40
N ASP A 84 -0.95 4.09 1.62
CA ASP A 84 -0.26 3.32 2.67
C ASP A 84 -0.84 3.59 4.07
N ASP A 85 -1.09 4.86 4.41
CA ASP A 85 -1.70 5.25 5.69
C ASP A 85 -3.10 4.62 5.89
N ALA A 86 -3.89 4.51 4.81
CA ALA A 86 -5.23 3.91 4.87
C ALA A 86 -5.14 2.38 4.92
N ALA A 87 -4.18 1.79 4.21
CA ALA A 87 -3.91 0.36 4.22
C ALA A 87 -3.45 -0.12 5.61
N GLU A 88 -2.60 0.65 6.30
CA GLU A 88 -2.20 0.36 7.68
C GLU A 88 -3.41 0.32 8.62
N VAL A 89 -4.38 1.23 8.43
CA VAL A 89 -5.62 1.25 9.22
C VAL A 89 -6.51 0.04 8.88
N LEU A 90 -6.61 -0.37 7.61
CA LEU A 90 -7.32 -1.59 7.20
C LEU A 90 -6.73 -2.84 7.88
N GLU A 91 -5.41 -2.97 7.90
CA GLU A 91 -4.72 -4.09 8.54
C GLU A 91 -4.94 -4.11 10.06
N LYS A 92 -4.95 -2.94 10.72
CA LYS A 92 -5.29 -2.82 12.15
C LYS A 92 -6.70 -3.29 12.46
N HIS A 93 -7.64 -3.14 11.53
CA HIS A 93 -9.01 -3.67 11.62
C HIS A 93 -9.13 -5.13 11.13
N GLY A 94 -7.99 -5.80 10.89
CA GLY A 94 -7.93 -7.20 10.48
C GLY A 94 -8.26 -7.46 9.01
N VAL A 95 -8.46 -6.41 8.20
CA VAL A 95 -8.79 -6.55 6.77
C VAL A 95 -7.53 -6.89 5.99
N ARG A 96 -7.60 -7.96 5.19
CA ARG A 96 -6.48 -8.37 4.32
C ARG A 96 -6.40 -7.48 3.08
N ASP A 97 -5.52 -6.48 3.15
CA ASP A 97 -5.30 -5.48 2.09
C ASP A 97 -5.07 -6.11 0.69
N ALA A 98 -4.13 -7.05 0.56
CA ALA A 98 -3.81 -7.65 -0.73
C ALA A 98 -4.97 -8.41 -1.39
N SER A 99 -5.80 -9.09 -0.59
CA SER A 99 -6.97 -9.84 -1.06
C SER A 99 -8.10 -8.89 -1.45
N LEU A 100 -8.39 -7.90 -0.62
CA LEU A 100 -9.40 -6.88 -0.89
C LEU A 100 -9.06 -6.07 -2.15
N ARG A 101 -7.79 -5.68 -2.33
CA ARG A 101 -7.31 -4.96 -3.51
C ARG A 101 -7.58 -5.73 -4.80
N ARG A 102 -7.28 -7.05 -4.80
CA ARG A 102 -7.48 -7.92 -5.96
C ARG A 102 -8.95 -8.05 -6.31
N GLU A 103 -9.82 -8.27 -5.32
CA GLU A 103 -11.25 -8.42 -5.56
C GLU A 103 -11.92 -7.10 -5.95
N ALA A 104 -11.60 -5.99 -5.29
CA ALA A 104 -12.11 -4.66 -5.66
C ALA A 104 -11.65 -4.26 -7.07
N GLY A 105 -10.39 -4.49 -7.42
CA GLY A 105 -9.87 -4.26 -8.77
C GLY A 105 -10.55 -5.14 -9.83
N ALA A 106 -10.77 -6.42 -9.53
CA ALA A 106 -11.51 -7.31 -10.43
C ALA A 106 -12.96 -6.85 -10.63
N PHE A 107 -13.63 -6.40 -9.58
CA PHE A 107 -15.01 -5.90 -9.65
C PHE A 107 -15.12 -4.60 -10.47
N ILE A 108 -14.16 -3.69 -10.32
CA ILE A 108 -14.09 -2.47 -11.14
C ILE A 108 -13.81 -2.82 -12.62
N ALA A 109 -12.96 -3.82 -12.87
CA ALA A 109 -12.64 -4.24 -14.23
C ALA A 109 -13.79 -4.97 -14.95
N THR A 110 -14.67 -5.65 -14.21
CA THR A 110 -15.86 -6.32 -14.78
C THR A 110 -17.04 -5.36 -14.99
N GLU A 111 -16.94 -4.12 -14.52
CA GLU A 111 -17.95 -3.10 -14.76
C GLU A 111 -17.95 -2.70 -16.24
N ILE A 112 -19.10 -2.87 -16.90
CA ILE A 112 -19.27 -2.47 -18.30
C ILE A 112 -19.30 -0.94 -18.35
N PRO A 113 -18.38 -0.29 -19.10
CA PRO A 113 -18.41 1.16 -19.29
C PRO A 113 -19.76 1.54 -19.90
N LEU A 114 -20.48 2.47 -19.26
CA LEU A 114 -21.72 2.98 -19.84
C LEU A 114 -21.40 3.66 -21.19
N ALA A 115 -22.22 3.36 -22.21
CA ALA A 115 -22.03 3.84 -23.56
C ALA A 115 -21.80 5.37 -23.57
N PRO A 116 -20.92 5.89 -24.46
CA PRO A 116 -20.54 7.29 -24.47
C PRO A 116 -21.76 8.17 -24.79
N SER A 117 -22.43 8.69 -23.77
CA SER A 117 -23.26 9.87 -23.93
C SER A 117 -22.34 11.02 -24.35
N ASN A 118 -22.73 11.80 -25.36
CA ASN A 118 -21.93 12.79 -26.11
C ASN A 118 -21.30 13.96 -25.32
N GLY A 119 -20.57 13.69 -24.24
CA GLY A 119 -19.79 14.66 -23.47
C GLY A 119 -18.88 13.94 -22.49
N ALA A 120 -17.75 14.56 -22.10
CA ALA A 120 -16.87 14.05 -21.06
C ALA A 120 -17.65 13.87 -19.75
N SER A 121 -18.13 12.65 -19.47
CA SER A 121 -18.90 12.36 -18.27
C SER A 121 -17.96 12.30 -17.08
N THR A 122 -17.88 13.38 -16.32
CA THR A 122 -17.23 13.37 -15.01
C THR A 122 -18.03 12.45 -14.09
N PRO A 123 -17.40 11.46 -13.42
CA PRO A 123 -18.12 10.53 -12.56
C PRO A 123 -18.76 11.28 -11.39
N ARG A 124 -20.02 10.95 -11.08
CA ARG A 124 -20.76 11.53 -9.94
C ARG A 124 -20.68 10.61 -8.73
N ARG A 125 -20.76 11.12 -7.52
CA ARG A 125 -20.86 10.32 -6.30
C ARG A 125 -22.12 9.45 -6.35
N SER A 126 -21.96 8.21 -5.92
CA SER A 126 -23.10 7.35 -5.62
C SER A 126 -23.75 7.77 -4.29
N LYS A 127 -25.07 7.65 -4.18
CA LYS A 127 -25.80 7.96 -2.92
C LYS A 127 -25.32 7.13 -1.71
N PRO A 128 -25.02 5.82 -1.85
CA PRO A 128 -24.48 5.00 -0.76
C PRO A 128 -23.15 5.53 -0.23
N LEU A 129 -22.26 5.98 -1.12
CA LEU A 129 -20.97 6.55 -0.76
C LEU A 129 -21.13 7.83 0.05
N GLU A 130 -22.00 8.75 -0.40
CA GLU A 130 -22.31 9.97 0.36
C GLU A 130 -22.85 9.64 1.75
N GLN A 131 -23.81 8.72 1.84
CA GLN A 131 -24.43 8.34 3.09
C GLN A 131 -23.41 7.79 4.08
N ALA A 132 -22.49 6.94 3.61
CA ALA A 132 -21.40 6.42 4.43
C ALA A 132 -20.46 7.52 4.95
N LEU A 133 -20.03 8.45 4.07
CA LEU A 133 -19.16 9.57 4.45
C LEU A 133 -19.83 10.51 5.45
N ARG A 134 -21.14 10.77 5.30
CA ARG A 134 -21.90 11.59 6.26
C ARG A 134 -21.99 10.92 7.62
N LEU A 135 -22.22 9.62 7.67
CA LEU A 135 -22.25 8.88 8.94
C LEU A 135 -20.87 8.79 9.58
N ALA A 136 -19.81 8.63 8.80
CA ALA A 136 -18.44 8.66 9.29
C ALA A 136 -18.11 10.04 9.88
N ALA A 137 -18.55 11.12 9.22
CA ALA A 137 -18.43 12.48 9.76
C ALA A 137 -19.25 12.71 11.02
N LYS A 138 -20.46 12.14 11.12
CA LYS A 138 -21.25 12.17 12.37
C LYS A 138 -20.52 11.47 13.51
N GLN A 139 -19.86 10.34 13.25
CA GLN A 139 -19.03 9.64 14.24
C GLN A 139 -17.79 10.45 14.62
N GLY A 140 -17.05 11.00 13.65
CA GLY A 140 -15.92 11.87 13.91
C GLY A 140 -16.30 13.10 14.74
N TYR A 141 -17.44 13.72 14.41
CA TYR A 141 -17.98 14.87 15.11
C TYR A 141 -18.29 14.56 16.59
N SER A 142 -18.85 13.39 16.89
CA SER A 142 -19.09 12.96 18.28
C SER A 142 -17.80 12.86 19.11
N ARG A 143 -16.65 12.69 18.44
CA ARG A 143 -15.30 12.62 19.03
C ARG A 143 -14.52 13.94 18.90
N ASN A 144 -15.18 15.03 18.48
CA ASN A 144 -14.57 16.34 18.19
C ASN A 144 -13.38 16.28 17.22
N ARG A 145 -13.43 15.38 16.23
CA ARG A 145 -12.37 15.20 15.21
C ARG A 145 -12.96 15.13 13.79
N PRO A 146 -12.19 15.42 12.73
CA PRO A 146 -12.63 15.15 11.36
C PRO A 146 -12.85 13.63 11.16
N ALA A 147 -13.69 13.26 10.19
CA ALA A 147 -13.91 11.86 9.84
C ALA A 147 -12.60 11.23 9.38
N SER A 148 -12.22 10.12 10.02
CA SER A 148 -11.04 9.34 9.65
C SER A 148 -11.41 8.06 8.89
N VAL A 149 -10.40 7.43 8.28
CA VAL A 149 -10.55 6.08 7.69
C VAL A 149 -11.10 5.08 8.72
N SER A 150 -10.70 5.20 9.99
CA SER A 150 -11.21 4.31 11.05
C SER A 150 -12.70 4.54 11.34
N ASP A 151 -13.19 5.79 11.30
CA ASP A 151 -14.61 6.08 11.51
C ASP A 151 -15.45 5.55 10.32
N LEU A 152 -14.90 5.63 9.11
CA LEU A 152 -15.52 5.03 7.92
C LEU A 152 -15.62 3.50 8.03
N LEU A 153 -14.58 2.82 8.51
CA LEU A 153 -14.61 1.36 8.71
C LEU A 153 -15.62 0.95 9.79
N THR A 154 -15.74 1.70 10.88
CA THR A 154 -16.80 1.49 11.88
C THR A 154 -18.18 1.62 11.25
N VAL A 155 -18.40 2.59 10.34
CA VAL A 155 -19.67 2.70 9.62
C VAL A 155 -19.92 1.49 8.71
N PHE A 156 -18.91 1.04 7.98
CA PHE A 156 -19.02 -0.09 7.06
C PHE A 156 -19.26 -1.43 7.75
N ILE A 157 -18.69 -1.63 8.94
CA ILE A 157 -18.77 -2.89 9.66
C ILE A 157 -19.96 -2.90 10.63
N ASP A 158 -20.13 -1.83 11.42
CA ASP A 158 -21.04 -1.84 12.57
C ASP A 158 -22.38 -1.14 12.31
N VAL A 159 -22.38 -0.02 11.56
CA VAL A 159 -23.58 0.83 11.45
C VAL A 159 -24.43 0.51 10.24
N MET A 160 -23.82 0.32 9.07
CA MET A 160 -24.52 0.04 7.82
C MET A 160 -23.80 -1.01 6.98
N PRO A 161 -23.83 -2.29 7.41
CA PRO A 161 -23.20 -3.37 6.66
C PRO A 161 -23.89 -3.67 5.32
N GLU A 162 -25.15 -3.24 5.16
CA GLU A 162 -26.02 -3.54 4.01
C GLU A 162 -25.83 -2.59 2.80
N LEU A 163 -24.85 -1.68 2.82
CA LEU A 163 -24.63 -0.81 1.66
C LEU A 163 -24.11 -1.61 0.45
N PRO A 164 -24.55 -1.27 -0.78
CA PRO A 164 -24.05 -1.90 -1.99
C PRO A 164 -22.53 -1.70 -2.13
N GLY A 165 -21.82 -2.77 -2.45
CA GLY A 165 -20.35 -2.79 -2.57
C GLY A 165 -19.60 -3.23 -1.31
N LEU A 166 -20.22 -3.20 -0.13
CA LEU A 166 -19.57 -3.63 1.12
C LEU A 166 -19.46 -5.16 1.28
N GLN A 167 -20.17 -5.92 0.45
CA GLN A 167 -20.04 -7.39 0.42
C GLN A 167 -18.58 -7.84 0.19
N LEU A 168 -17.80 -7.05 -0.55
CA LEU A 168 -16.38 -7.28 -0.76
C LEU A 168 -15.61 -7.15 0.55
N LEU A 169 -15.82 -6.05 1.29
CA LEU A 169 -15.16 -5.81 2.58
C LEU A 169 -15.49 -6.93 3.59
N HIS A 170 -16.76 -7.29 3.72
CA HIS A 170 -17.22 -8.30 4.70
C HIS A 170 -16.65 -9.70 4.46
N ARG A 171 -16.22 -10.03 3.24
CA ARG A 171 -15.54 -11.29 2.94
C ARG A 171 -14.11 -11.33 3.50
N HIS A 172 -13.47 -10.17 3.61
CA HIS A 172 -12.07 -10.03 4.01
C HIS A 172 -11.87 -9.57 5.45
N VAL A 173 -12.95 -9.22 6.16
CA VAL A 173 -12.93 -9.02 7.62
C VAL A 173 -13.00 -10.40 8.29
N PRO A 174 -11.97 -10.82 9.05
CA PRO A 174 -12.05 -12.05 9.82
C PRO A 174 -13.18 -11.90 10.83
N ARG A 175 -14.24 -12.72 10.67
CA ARG A 175 -15.27 -12.85 11.70
C ARG A 175 -14.60 -13.34 12.98
N LEU A 176 -14.27 -12.42 13.88
CA LEU A 176 -14.02 -12.74 15.29
C LEU A 176 -15.25 -13.50 15.77
N GLY A 177 -15.06 -14.72 16.28
CA GLY A 177 -16.12 -15.67 16.63
C GLY A 177 -17.02 -15.22 17.79
N GLY A 178 -17.77 -14.14 17.59
CA GLY A 178 -18.96 -13.77 18.35
C GLY A 178 -20.20 -14.12 17.53
N GLU A 179 -21.20 -14.69 18.21
CA GLU A 179 -22.46 -15.17 17.66
C GLU A 179 -23.07 -14.30 16.55
N PRO A 180 -23.71 -14.90 15.52
CA PRO A 180 -24.59 -14.14 14.66
C PRO A 180 -25.75 -13.60 15.51
N SER A 181 -25.88 -12.28 15.58
CA SER A 181 -27.13 -11.64 15.98
C SER A 181 -28.22 -12.06 14.99
N ILE A 182 -28.92 -13.15 15.32
CA ILE A 182 -30.17 -13.55 14.68
C ILE A 182 -31.18 -12.43 14.95
N LYS A 183 -31.35 -11.56 13.96
CA LYS A 183 -32.60 -10.82 13.77
C LYS A 183 -33.05 -10.96 12.32
N SER A 184 -33.78 -12.05 12.10
CA SER A 184 -35.09 -12.07 11.44
C SER A 184 -35.19 -11.42 10.06
N GLN A 185 -35.07 -12.24 9.02
CA GLN A 185 -36.02 -12.19 7.91
C GLN A 185 -36.53 -13.60 7.58
N TYR A 186 -37.84 -13.71 7.71
CA TYR A 186 -38.73 -14.82 7.35
C TYR A 186 -38.57 -15.26 5.89
N GLN A 187 -38.46 -16.57 5.66
CA GLN A 187 -39.17 -17.24 4.54
C GLN A 187 -39.37 -18.74 4.85
N PRO A 188 -40.46 -19.36 4.33
CA PRO A 188 -41.28 -20.30 5.07
C PRO A 188 -40.91 -21.77 4.91
N ALA A 189 -41.55 -22.56 5.78
CA ALA A 189 -41.43 -23.99 6.02
C ALA A 189 -41.44 -24.89 4.78
N SER A 190 -40.54 -25.89 4.80
CA SER A 190 -40.78 -27.19 4.20
C SER A 190 -40.58 -28.29 5.26
N GLU A 191 -41.71 -28.78 5.74
CA GLU A 191 -42.05 -30.15 6.13
C GLU A 191 -40.96 -31.06 6.73
N THR A 192 -41.10 -31.28 8.03
CA THR A 192 -41.37 -32.58 8.66
C THR A 192 -40.60 -33.80 8.16
N TYR A 193 -39.61 -34.24 8.94
CA TYR A 193 -39.52 -35.64 9.39
C TYR A 193 -38.62 -35.73 10.65
N MET A 194 -39.22 -36.02 11.80
CA MET A 194 -38.58 -36.71 12.93
C MET A 194 -39.04 -38.18 12.89
N PRO A 195 -38.18 -39.15 13.23
CA PRO A 195 -38.14 -39.74 14.59
C PRO A 195 -36.70 -40.15 14.99
N MET A 196 -36.27 -40.53 16.20
CA MET A 196 -36.82 -40.84 17.52
C MET A 196 -35.61 -40.82 18.53
N PRO A 197 -35.84 -40.90 19.85
CA PRO A 197 -34.89 -40.58 20.91
C PRO A 197 -34.25 -41.81 21.57
N GLN A 198 -33.10 -41.64 22.25
CA GLN A 198 -32.59 -42.55 23.28
C GLN A 198 -31.77 -41.78 24.36
N PRO A 199 -31.64 -42.34 25.59
CA PRO A 199 -31.83 -41.58 26.83
C PRO A 199 -30.60 -41.51 27.76
N ASP A 200 -30.69 -40.53 28.66
CA ASP A 200 -30.23 -40.42 30.07
C ASP A 200 -28.85 -40.89 30.54
N MET A 201 -28.11 -39.95 31.16
CA MET A 201 -27.60 -39.96 32.57
C MET A 201 -26.39 -38.98 32.74
N PRO A 202 -26.04 -38.50 33.95
CA PRO A 202 -26.74 -37.44 34.70
C PRO A 202 -25.82 -36.26 35.10
N ARG A 203 -26.48 -35.14 35.45
CA ARG A 203 -25.89 -33.91 35.99
C ARG A 203 -25.56 -34.01 37.49
N ARG A 204 -24.49 -33.32 37.92
CA ARG A 204 -24.26 -32.72 39.26
C ARG A 204 -23.27 -31.57 39.09
N SER A 205 -23.25 -30.48 39.86
CA SER A 205 -24.20 -29.80 40.75
C SER A 205 -23.64 -28.39 41.04
N MET A 206 -24.50 -27.51 41.52
CA MET A 206 -24.29 -26.09 41.85
C MET A 206 -23.14 -25.75 42.83
N ARG A 207 -22.52 -24.58 42.56
CA ARG A 207 -22.31 -23.36 43.40
C ARG A 207 -22.20 -23.49 44.94
N PRO A 208 -21.39 -22.63 45.61
CA PRO A 208 -22.00 -21.38 46.10
C PRO A 208 -21.11 -20.12 46.09
N VAL A 209 -21.80 -19.00 46.24
CA VAL A 209 -21.35 -17.63 46.49
C VAL A 209 -21.07 -17.49 48.00
N TYR A 210 -20.02 -16.75 48.38
CA TYR A 210 -19.89 -16.13 49.71
C TYR A 210 -19.23 -14.74 49.57
N TYR A 211 -19.82 -13.76 50.27
CA TYR A 211 -19.30 -12.41 50.53
C TYR A 211 -18.75 -12.40 51.97
N ASP A 212 -17.61 -11.74 52.19
CA ASP A 212 -17.17 -11.01 53.41
C ASP A 212 -15.68 -10.67 53.22
N ASP A 213 -15.26 -9.42 53.02
CA ASP A 213 -15.18 -8.30 53.96
C ASP A 213 -14.11 -8.51 55.06
N TYR A 214 -12.87 -8.11 54.78
CA TYR A 214 -11.91 -7.54 55.73
C TYR A 214 -10.90 -6.66 54.97
N GLN A 215 -11.11 -5.35 55.07
CA GLN A 215 -10.02 -4.36 55.00
C GLN A 215 -9.13 -4.55 56.23
N MET A 216 -7.83 -4.83 56.06
CA MET A 216 -6.77 -4.41 56.99
C MET A 216 -5.40 -4.52 56.29
N ALA A 217 -4.82 -3.35 56.01
CA ALA A 217 -3.39 -3.03 55.97
C ALA A 217 -2.38 -4.09 55.49
N GLU A 218 -1.98 -4.01 54.22
CA GLU A 218 -0.64 -4.47 53.81
C GLU A 218 0.35 -3.28 53.78
N PRO A 219 1.53 -3.42 54.42
CA PRO A 219 2.49 -2.35 54.56
C PRO A 219 3.21 -2.10 53.23
N GLN A 220 3.06 -0.88 52.71
CA GLN A 220 3.91 -0.33 51.65
C GLN A 220 5.39 -0.49 52.02
N HIS A 221 6.02 -1.57 51.55
CA HIS A 221 7.46 -1.68 51.53
C HIS A 221 7.95 -0.86 50.35
N TYR A 222 8.42 0.35 50.65
CA TYR A 222 9.30 1.11 49.78
C TYR A 222 10.45 0.19 49.32
N ARG A 223 10.33 -0.34 48.11
CA ARG A 223 11.44 -0.99 47.42
C ARG A 223 12.40 0.12 47.05
N GLN A 224 13.43 0.32 47.89
CA GLN A 224 14.57 1.15 47.51
C GLN A 224 15.12 0.60 46.18
N PRO A 225 15.35 1.43 45.17
CA PRO A 225 16.06 1.00 43.98
C PRO A 225 17.48 0.61 44.41
N ALA A 226 17.85 -0.64 44.20
CA ALA A 226 19.24 -1.06 44.34
C ALA A 226 20.09 -0.13 43.46
N MET A 227 21.08 0.53 44.06
CA MET A 227 21.98 1.42 43.35
C MET A 227 22.62 0.64 42.18
N PRO A 228 22.56 1.14 40.93
CA PRO A 228 23.17 0.48 39.80
C PRO A 228 24.64 0.24 40.11
N THR A 229 25.09 -1.01 39.98
CA THR A 229 26.52 -1.29 40.10
C THR A 229 27.26 -0.54 38.98
N HIS A 230 28.52 -0.14 39.21
CA HIS A 230 29.29 0.60 38.19
C HIS A 230 29.35 -0.17 36.85
N THR A 231 29.34 -1.51 36.92
CA THR A 231 29.21 -2.42 35.78
C THR A 231 27.87 -2.30 35.05
N ASP A 232 26.75 -2.10 35.76
CA ASP A 232 25.43 -1.88 35.15
C ASP A 232 25.33 -0.53 34.45
N MET A 233 25.94 0.53 35.00
CA MET A 233 25.96 1.84 34.33
C MET A 233 26.76 1.80 33.02
N VAL A 234 27.91 1.12 33.02
CA VAL A 234 28.72 0.95 31.82
C VAL A 234 27.99 0.08 30.79
N GLN A 235 27.35 -1.01 31.19
CA GLN A 235 26.58 -1.86 30.29
C GLN A 235 25.33 -1.17 29.71
N ASN A 236 24.59 -0.42 30.53
CA ASN A 236 23.40 0.33 30.08
C ASN A 236 23.77 1.49 29.15
N SER A 237 24.87 2.20 29.41
CA SER A 237 25.38 3.22 28.49
C SER A 237 25.78 2.63 27.12
N ARG A 238 26.29 1.40 27.12
CA ARG A 238 26.70 0.67 25.92
C ARG A 238 25.50 0.19 25.10
N LEU A 239 24.45 -0.29 25.77
CA LEU A 239 23.19 -0.68 25.15
C LEU A 239 22.49 0.54 24.52
N ALA A 240 22.42 1.66 25.24
CA ALA A 240 21.86 2.90 24.73
C ALA A 240 22.62 3.45 23.50
N ALA A 241 23.96 3.38 23.50
CA ALA A 241 24.76 3.81 22.36
C ALA A 241 24.55 2.92 21.11
N LEU A 242 24.43 1.59 21.29
CA LEU A 242 24.11 0.66 20.21
C LEU A 242 22.70 0.88 19.66
N GLU A 243 21.72 1.11 20.52
CA GLU A 243 20.34 1.39 20.12
C GLU A 243 20.22 2.70 19.34
N GLN A 244 20.94 3.75 19.76
CA GLN A 244 20.96 5.03 19.05
C GLN A 244 21.64 4.90 17.68
N MET A 245 22.70 4.10 17.58
CA MET A 245 23.40 3.87 16.33
C MET A 245 22.57 3.01 15.36
N LEU A 246 21.92 1.95 15.86
CA LEU A 246 21.00 1.12 15.08
C LEU A 246 19.79 1.93 14.61
N SER A 247 19.27 2.85 15.44
CA SER A 247 18.19 3.75 15.04
C SER A 247 18.64 4.70 13.94
N SER A 248 19.85 5.27 14.02
CA SER A 248 20.39 6.13 12.95
C SER A 248 20.60 5.35 11.64
N LEU A 249 21.11 4.12 11.72
CA LEU A 249 21.33 3.27 10.54
C LEU A 249 20.00 2.87 9.90
N ARG A 250 18.98 2.61 10.72
CA ARG A 250 17.61 2.30 10.28
C ARG A 250 16.96 3.49 9.60
N ASP A 251 17.11 4.69 10.14
CA ASP A 251 16.56 5.92 9.55
C ASP A 251 17.27 6.26 8.23
N ASP A 252 18.59 6.09 8.18
CA ASP A 252 19.39 6.34 6.97
C ASP A 252 19.13 5.31 5.86
N THR A 253 18.84 4.04 6.22
CA THR A 253 18.43 3.01 5.25
C THR A 253 16.98 3.23 4.79
N GLY A 254 16.09 3.68 5.69
CA GLY A 254 14.72 4.05 5.33
C GLY A 254 14.66 5.20 4.34
N ARG A 255 15.39 6.29 4.61
CA ARG A 255 15.48 7.46 3.70
C ARG A 255 16.09 7.11 2.35
N PHE A 256 17.09 6.23 2.33
CA PHE A 256 17.68 5.75 1.08
C PHE A 256 16.68 4.90 0.28
N ALA A 257 15.93 4.02 0.92
CA ALA A 257 14.91 3.22 0.26
C ALA A 257 13.80 4.09 -0.35
N GLU A 258 13.42 5.17 0.33
CA GLU A 258 12.43 6.13 -0.14
C GLU A 258 12.92 6.94 -1.37
N ASP A 259 14.16 7.46 -1.33
CA ASP A 259 14.76 8.15 -2.48
C ASP A 259 14.96 7.20 -3.68
N PHE A 260 15.35 5.96 -3.41
CA PHE A 260 15.51 4.93 -4.44
C PHE A 260 14.17 4.53 -5.07
N ALA A 261 13.12 4.37 -4.27
CA ALA A 261 11.76 4.11 -4.74
C ALA A 261 11.24 5.28 -5.59
N GLY A 262 11.46 6.53 -5.16
CA GLY A 262 11.10 7.73 -5.94
C GLY A 262 11.79 7.78 -7.32
N ARG A 263 13.06 7.39 -7.39
CA ARG A 263 13.82 7.31 -8.65
C ARG A 263 13.32 6.20 -9.57
N PHE A 264 12.92 5.05 -9.02
CA PHE A 264 12.31 3.96 -9.78
C PHE A 264 10.95 4.34 -10.36
N VAL A 265 10.08 4.98 -9.55
CA VAL A 265 8.79 5.51 -10.01
C VAL A 265 8.99 6.57 -11.09
N SER A 266 10.01 7.43 -10.96
CA SER A 266 10.38 8.39 -12.01
C SER A 266 10.84 7.70 -13.30
N LEU A 267 11.57 6.58 -13.20
CA LEU A 267 12.02 5.79 -14.35
C LEU A 267 10.84 5.11 -15.05
N GLU A 268 9.93 4.50 -14.28
CA GLU A 268 8.70 3.86 -14.73
C GLU A 268 7.75 4.84 -15.42
N ASN A 269 7.62 6.07 -14.89
CA ASN A 269 6.85 7.14 -15.52
C ASN A 269 7.43 7.58 -16.86
N THR A 270 8.77 7.63 -17.01
CA THR A 270 9.40 7.88 -18.32
C THR A 270 9.15 6.75 -19.30
N PHE A 271 9.14 5.50 -18.84
CA PHE A 271 8.88 4.33 -19.69
C PHE A 271 7.42 4.28 -20.15
N SER A 272 6.49 4.59 -19.23
CA SER A 272 5.04 4.58 -19.48
C SER A 272 4.58 5.74 -20.37
N ASN A 273 5.20 6.91 -20.25
CA ASN A 273 4.87 8.09 -21.06
C ASN A 273 5.63 8.14 -22.40
N GLY A 274 6.75 7.43 -22.54
CA GLY A 274 7.57 7.41 -23.76
C GLY A 274 7.00 6.57 -24.91
N ALA A 275 6.05 5.67 -24.65
CA ALA A 275 5.50 4.72 -25.63
C ALA A 275 4.65 5.34 -26.77
N ARG A 276 4.57 6.68 -26.87
CA ARG A 276 3.79 7.39 -27.91
C ARG A 276 4.59 8.41 -28.74
N GLY A 277 5.90 8.56 -28.56
CA GLY A 277 6.69 9.47 -29.40
C GLY A 277 8.21 9.32 -29.24
N ASP A 278 8.90 9.21 -30.38
CA ASP A 278 10.35 9.22 -30.58
C ASP A 278 11.16 8.35 -29.60
N ASP A 279 11.12 7.03 -29.83
CA ASP A 279 11.77 5.98 -29.03
C ASP A 279 13.27 6.23 -28.77
N GLY A 280 13.95 6.98 -29.63
CA GLY A 280 15.37 7.31 -29.49
C GLY A 280 15.67 8.27 -28.33
N LEU A 281 14.77 9.20 -28.02
CA LEU A 281 14.92 10.13 -26.91
C LEU A 281 14.57 9.47 -25.57
N ALA A 282 13.55 8.60 -25.56
CA ALA A 282 13.17 7.83 -24.38
C ALA A 282 14.31 6.90 -23.93
N LEU A 283 14.96 6.19 -24.86
CA LEU A 283 16.09 5.32 -24.55
C LEU A 283 17.28 6.09 -23.96
N ARG A 284 17.64 7.26 -24.51
CA ARG A 284 18.70 8.11 -23.94
C ARG A 284 18.36 8.60 -22.53
N GLN A 285 17.13 9.04 -22.29
CA GLN A 285 16.70 9.49 -20.96
C GLN A 285 16.70 8.35 -19.94
N THR A 286 16.30 7.13 -20.33
CA THR A 286 16.36 5.97 -19.44
C THR A 286 17.80 5.55 -19.13
N SER A 287 18.71 5.59 -20.12
CA SER A 287 20.13 5.30 -19.93
C SER A 287 20.81 6.31 -19.00
N GLU A 288 20.53 7.60 -19.16
CA GLU A 288 21.03 8.64 -18.24
C GLU A 288 20.51 8.43 -16.82
N LYS A 289 19.21 8.15 -16.65
CA LYS A 289 18.62 7.86 -15.32
C LYS A 289 19.22 6.61 -14.67
N LEU A 290 19.43 5.53 -15.43
CA LEU A 290 20.10 4.33 -14.93
C LEU A 290 21.53 4.62 -14.48
N SER A 291 22.29 5.42 -15.24
CA SER A 291 23.65 5.81 -14.86
C SER A 291 23.72 6.67 -13.58
N VAL A 292 22.66 7.42 -13.29
CA VAL A 292 22.54 8.22 -12.05
C VAL A 292 22.17 7.33 -10.86
N ILE A 293 21.31 6.33 -11.07
CA ILE A 293 20.97 5.33 -10.06
C ILE A 293 22.21 4.48 -9.71
N GLU A 294 22.96 4.05 -10.72
CA GLU A 294 24.20 3.27 -10.55
C GLU A 294 25.25 4.03 -9.74
N ARG A 295 25.51 5.30 -10.09
CA ARG A 295 26.42 6.16 -9.32
C ARG A 295 25.95 6.35 -7.86
N SER A 296 24.66 6.58 -7.66
CA SER A 296 24.08 6.71 -6.32
C SER A 296 24.17 5.45 -5.47
N LEU A 297 24.11 4.26 -6.10
CA LEU A 297 24.32 2.98 -5.42
C LEU A 297 25.77 2.77 -5.02
N ILE A 298 26.71 3.09 -5.93
CA ILE A 298 28.15 3.01 -5.67
C ILE A 298 28.53 3.93 -4.50
N ASP A 299 28.09 5.19 -4.52
CA ASP A 299 28.37 6.15 -3.45
C ASP A 299 27.80 5.67 -2.09
N LYS A 300 26.62 5.05 -2.08
CA LYS A 300 26.02 4.53 -0.85
C LYS A 300 26.72 3.27 -0.34
N LEU A 301 27.19 2.40 -1.24
CA LEU A 301 27.96 1.21 -0.88
C LEU A 301 29.30 1.62 -0.25
N ASP A 302 29.96 2.63 -0.81
CA ASP A 302 31.18 3.22 -0.25
C ASP A 302 30.92 3.83 1.12
N GLU A 303 29.83 4.57 1.30
CA GLU A 303 29.46 5.13 2.61
C GLU A 303 29.17 4.04 3.65
N LEU A 304 28.41 2.99 3.29
CA LEU A 304 28.16 1.85 4.18
C LEU A 304 29.46 1.11 4.54
N SER A 305 30.40 1.01 3.61
CA SER A 305 31.71 0.40 3.88
C SER A 305 32.52 1.21 4.89
N ARG A 306 32.46 2.55 4.81
CA ARG A 306 33.12 3.46 5.77
C ARG A 306 32.47 3.40 7.13
N GLN A 307 31.14 3.35 7.18
CA GLN A 307 30.39 3.20 8.43
C GLN A 307 30.67 1.84 9.10
N ALA A 308 30.77 0.76 8.33
CA ALA A 308 31.17 -0.56 8.82
C ALA A 308 32.62 -0.56 9.35
N ALA A 309 33.54 0.13 8.69
CA ALA A 309 34.93 0.28 9.16
C ALA A 309 35.01 1.08 10.48
N ALA A 310 34.24 2.16 10.60
CA ALA A 310 34.17 2.96 11.83
C ALA A 310 33.58 2.16 13.01
N LEU A 311 32.56 1.34 12.76
CA LEU A 311 31.98 0.42 13.72
C LEU A 311 33.01 -0.61 14.22
N ASN A 312 33.78 -1.21 13.31
CA ASN A 312 34.85 -2.15 13.67
C ASN A 312 35.92 -1.48 14.55
N GLN A 313 36.36 -0.27 14.21
CA GLN A 313 37.32 0.47 15.05
C GLN A 313 36.78 0.78 16.44
N GLN A 314 35.50 1.12 16.57
CA GLN A 314 34.89 1.34 17.88
C GLN A 314 34.74 0.06 18.70
N LEU A 315 34.40 -1.06 18.04
CA LEU A 315 34.35 -2.38 18.67
C LEU A 315 35.73 -2.81 19.16
N GLU A 316 36.78 -2.67 18.33
CA GLU A 316 38.17 -2.91 18.72
C GLU A 316 38.60 -2.00 19.89
N GLY A 317 38.22 -0.73 19.87
CA GLY A 317 38.51 0.21 20.98
C GLY A 317 37.73 -0.10 22.27
N MET A 318 36.53 -0.68 22.17
CA MET A 318 35.79 -1.18 23.33
C MET A 318 36.37 -2.49 23.85
N GLU A 319 36.80 -3.38 22.96
CA GLU A 319 37.48 -4.62 23.31
C GLU A 319 38.82 -4.34 23.99
N GLY A 320 39.63 -3.40 23.47
CA GLY A 320 40.87 -2.97 24.11
C GLY A 320 40.65 -2.38 25.50
N ARG A 321 39.57 -1.59 25.68
CA ARG A 321 39.18 -1.09 27.01
C ARG A 321 38.76 -2.22 27.95
N LEU A 322 38.02 -3.21 27.46
CA LEU A 322 37.64 -4.38 28.25
C LEU A 322 38.84 -5.26 28.60
N GLN A 323 39.76 -5.49 27.66
CA GLN A 323 41.00 -6.21 27.91
C GLN A 323 41.88 -5.45 28.92
N SER A 324 41.94 -4.12 28.84
CA SER A 324 42.66 -3.30 29.82
C SER A 324 42.03 -3.29 31.22
N ALA A 325 40.70 -3.30 31.30
CA ALA A 325 39.96 -3.39 32.57
C ALA A 325 40.03 -4.80 33.18
N ASN A 326 40.17 -5.83 32.33
CA ASN A 326 40.33 -7.21 32.77
C ASN A 326 41.78 -7.51 33.19
N SER A 327 42.77 -6.92 32.53
CA SER A 327 44.19 -7.07 32.89
C SER A 327 44.59 -6.30 34.15
N THR A 328 43.83 -5.26 34.53
CA THR A 328 44.00 -4.57 35.81
C THR A 328 43.22 -5.18 36.97
N GLY A 329 42.50 -6.30 36.76
CA GLY A 329 41.84 -7.05 37.82
C GLY A 329 40.80 -6.22 38.57
N GLY A 330 39.57 -6.20 38.06
CA GLY A 330 38.43 -5.43 38.58
C GLY A 330 37.92 -5.84 39.99
N ILE A 331 38.78 -5.79 41.00
CA ILE A 331 38.43 -5.65 42.41
C ILE A 331 39.43 -4.66 43.01
N ASP A 332 38.96 -3.47 43.36
CA ASP A 332 39.72 -2.54 44.19
C ASP A 332 39.86 -3.15 45.60
N LEU A 333 41.01 -3.78 45.86
CA LEU A 333 41.35 -4.41 47.15
C LEU A 333 41.91 -3.40 48.16
N THR A 334 42.03 -2.12 47.80
CA THR A 334 42.45 -1.06 48.73
C THR A 334 41.64 -1.02 50.03
N PRO A 335 40.30 -1.24 50.05
CA PRO A 335 39.54 -1.23 51.31
C PRO A 335 39.80 -2.45 52.20
N ILE A 336 40.29 -3.56 51.62
CA ILE A 336 40.64 -4.78 52.36
C ILE A 336 42.05 -4.65 52.94
N ASN A 337 42.98 -4.05 52.20
CA ASN A 337 44.31 -3.72 52.72
C ASN A 337 44.24 -2.69 53.86
N ASP A 338 43.44 -1.63 53.71
CA ASP A 338 43.27 -0.61 54.77
C ASP A 338 42.69 -1.21 56.06
N ARG A 339 41.83 -2.22 55.95
CA ARG A 339 41.27 -2.95 57.10
C ARG A 339 42.28 -3.88 57.76
N LEU A 340 43.18 -4.48 57.00
CA LEU A 340 44.27 -5.31 57.52
C LEU A 340 45.28 -4.45 58.28
N ASP A 341 45.64 -3.28 57.74
CA ASP A 341 46.55 -2.34 58.39
C ASP A 341 45.96 -1.79 59.71
N GLN A 342 44.65 -1.52 59.73
CA GLN A 342 43.95 -1.10 60.97
C GLN A 342 43.89 -2.21 62.03
N LEU A 343 43.72 -3.47 61.62
CA LEU A 343 43.74 -4.60 62.55
C LEU A 343 45.15 -4.84 63.12
N GLU A 344 46.19 -4.67 62.30
CA GLU A 344 47.58 -4.77 62.77
C GLU A 344 47.92 -3.68 63.79
N ALA A 345 47.47 -2.44 63.57
CA ALA A 345 47.64 -1.34 64.51
C ALA A 345 46.92 -1.59 65.86
N LEU A 346 45.70 -2.11 65.83
CA LEU A 346 44.92 -2.41 67.05
C LEU A 346 45.50 -3.57 67.87
N VAL A 347 46.13 -4.55 67.22
CA VAL A 347 46.78 -5.68 67.90
C VAL A 347 48.09 -5.25 68.55
N LEU A 348 48.85 -4.36 67.91
CA LEU A 348 50.08 -3.80 68.48
C LEU A 348 49.78 -2.91 69.69
N GLU A 349 48.74 -2.07 69.63
CA GLU A 349 48.38 -1.12 70.68
C GLU A 349 47.80 -1.80 71.94
N ARG A 350 47.19 -2.98 71.81
CA ARG A 350 46.56 -3.72 72.92
C ARG A 350 47.52 -4.66 73.69
N SER A 351 48.74 -4.86 73.20
CA SER A 351 49.71 -5.79 73.79
C SER A 351 50.46 -5.28 75.02
N VAL A 352 50.25 -4.02 75.43
CA VAL A 352 50.89 -3.41 76.61
C VAL A 352 49.83 -3.14 77.68
N THR A 353 49.41 -4.18 78.40
CA THR A 353 48.78 -3.96 79.72
C THR A 353 49.89 -3.77 80.74
N GLU A 354 50.16 -2.51 81.09
CA GLU A 354 50.97 -2.15 82.26
C GLU A 354 50.48 -2.94 83.49
N ILE A 355 51.35 -3.79 84.03
CA ILE A 355 51.11 -4.49 85.28
C ILE A 355 51.26 -3.46 86.40
N ASP A 356 50.16 -3.04 87.00
CA ASP A 356 50.16 -2.17 88.18
C ASP A 356 50.79 -2.89 89.39
N THR A 357 52.04 -2.54 89.69
CA THR A 357 52.86 -3.09 90.79
C THR A 357 52.65 -2.37 92.12
N THR A 358 51.83 -1.32 92.17
CA THR A 358 51.68 -0.47 93.37
C THR A 358 51.23 -1.25 94.62
N ALA A 359 50.42 -2.30 94.44
CA ALA A 359 50.00 -3.19 95.53
C ALA A 359 51.09 -4.15 96.03
N ILE A 360 52.09 -4.46 95.20
CA ILE A 360 53.25 -5.30 95.57
C ILE A 360 54.31 -4.41 96.25
N ASP A 361 54.53 -3.21 95.73
CA ASP A 361 55.46 -2.23 96.29
C ASP A 361 55.02 -1.77 97.70
N GLY A 362 53.73 -1.53 97.92
CA GLY A 362 53.20 -1.21 99.25
C GLY A 362 53.42 -2.32 100.29
N ARG A 363 53.26 -3.59 99.88
CA ARG A 363 53.40 -4.75 100.79
C ARG A 363 54.86 -5.12 101.05
N LEU A 364 55.76 -4.87 100.09
CA LEU A 364 57.21 -4.99 100.28
C LEU A 364 57.71 -3.94 101.29
N ASN A 365 57.23 -2.71 101.19
CA ASN A 365 57.58 -1.64 102.12
C ASN A 365 57.08 -1.95 103.55
N ASP A 366 55.90 -2.55 103.70
CA ASP A 366 55.38 -3.02 104.99
C ASP A 366 56.20 -4.19 105.59
N ILE A 367 56.77 -5.06 104.75
CA ILE A 367 57.67 -6.15 105.16
C ILE A 367 59.02 -5.58 105.60
N GLU A 368 59.56 -4.61 104.85
CA GLU A 368 60.81 -3.91 105.19
C GLU A 368 60.67 -3.17 106.53
N THR A 369 59.54 -2.52 106.77
CA THR A 369 59.25 -1.81 108.02
C THR A 369 59.09 -2.77 109.22
N ALA A 370 58.56 -3.98 109.01
CA ALA A 370 58.43 -5.00 110.04
C ALA A 370 59.77 -5.68 110.40
N ILE A 371 60.69 -5.80 109.42
CA ILE A 371 62.03 -6.35 109.63
C ILE A 371 62.92 -5.35 110.37
N LEU A 372 62.78 -4.05 110.09
CA LEU A 372 63.58 -2.98 110.72
C LEU A 372 63.14 -2.63 112.16
N SER A 373 61.91 -2.97 112.57
CA SER A 373 61.34 -2.58 113.87
C SER A 373 61.41 -3.65 114.97
N ALA A 374 61.92 -4.85 114.68
CA ALA A 374 61.88 -5.98 115.61
C ALA A 374 63.27 -6.40 116.11
N SER A 375 63.56 -6.13 117.38
CA SER A 375 64.79 -6.51 118.08
C SER A 375 64.78 -7.92 118.69
N ASP A 376 63.75 -8.74 118.43
CA ASP A 376 63.66 -10.14 118.85
C ASP A 376 63.51 -11.09 117.65
N SER A 377 64.60 -11.76 117.30
CA SER A 377 64.81 -12.52 116.07
C SER A 377 64.03 -13.83 115.93
N ARG A 378 63.09 -14.15 116.84
CA ARG A 378 62.31 -15.41 116.81
C ARG A 378 60.82 -15.23 116.49
N LEU A 379 60.21 -14.09 116.84
CA LEU A 379 58.81 -13.78 116.54
C LEU A 379 58.61 -13.19 115.13
N THR A 380 59.69 -12.70 114.51
CA THR A 380 59.71 -12.13 113.16
C THR A 380 59.64 -13.18 112.06
N ALA A 381 60.21 -14.36 112.28
CA ALA A 381 60.21 -15.42 111.27
C ALA A 381 58.79 -15.93 110.99
N GLU A 382 57.99 -16.22 112.02
CA GLU A 382 56.63 -16.76 111.83
C GLU A 382 55.66 -15.74 111.20
N THR A 383 55.79 -14.46 111.56
CA THR A 383 54.96 -13.38 110.98
C THR A 383 55.33 -13.07 109.53
N VAL A 384 56.61 -13.16 109.17
CA VAL A 384 57.06 -13.05 107.77
C VAL A 384 56.60 -14.26 106.96
N THR A 385 56.73 -15.49 107.47
CA THR A 385 56.28 -16.71 106.76
C THR A 385 54.77 -16.68 106.50
N ALA A 386 53.96 -16.35 107.51
CA ALA A 386 52.50 -16.27 107.33
C ALA A 386 52.07 -15.20 106.30
N ARG A 387 52.84 -14.12 106.15
CA ARG A 387 52.58 -13.08 105.14
C ARG A 387 53.06 -13.47 103.76
N ILE A 388 54.15 -14.23 103.65
CA ILE A 388 54.59 -14.85 102.39
C ILE A 388 53.53 -15.83 101.91
N ASP A 389 52.96 -16.66 102.79
CA ASP A 389 51.87 -17.59 102.43
C ASP A 389 50.61 -16.86 101.93
N GLN A 390 50.26 -15.72 102.54
CA GLN A 390 49.16 -14.88 102.07
C GLN A 390 49.46 -14.20 100.72
N LEU A 391 50.71 -13.83 100.46
CA LEU A 391 51.14 -13.29 99.16
C LEU A 391 51.09 -14.39 98.09
N GLU A 392 51.55 -15.60 98.40
CA GLU A 392 51.47 -16.74 97.50
C GLU A 392 50.03 -17.12 97.17
N GLN A 393 49.13 -17.15 98.16
CA GLN A 393 47.70 -17.40 97.91
C GLN A 393 47.06 -16.31 97.05
N ALA A 394 47.37 -15.03 97.30
CA ALA A 394 46.85 -13.93 96.51
C ALA A 394 47.39 -13.95 95.07
N MET A 395 48.69 -14.26 94.89
CA MET A 395 49.30 -14.41 93.58
C MET A 395 48.73 -15.62 92.84
N SER A 396 48.57 -16.78 93.48
CA SER A 396 47.94 -17.96 92.89
C SER A 396 46.49 -17.70 92.48
N GLY A 397 45.71 -17.01 93.31
CA GLY A 397 44.34 -16.63 92.98
C GLY A 397 44.26 -15.68 91.78
N ARG A 398 45.17 -14.70 91.71
CA ARG A 398 45.24 -13.74 90.59
C ARG A 398 45.74 -14.40 89.31
N LEU A 399 46.73 -15.29 89.39
CA LEU A 399 47.23 -16.06 88.24
C LEU A 399 46.14 -17.00 87.69
N SER A 400 45.38 -17.64 88.59
CA SER A 400 44.26 -18.50 88.21
C SER A 400 43.14 -17.70 87.53
N GLY A 401 42.80 -16.51 88.04
CA GLY A 401 41.83 -15.61 87.42
C GLY A 401 42.27 -15.11 86.03
N LEU A 402 43.56 -14.79 85.87
CA LEU A 402 44.14 -14.37 84.58
C LEU A 402 44.13 -15.51 83.56
N HIS A 403 44.50 -16.73 83.97
CA HIS A 403 44.42 -17.92 83.12
C HIS A 403 42.98 -18.25 82.72
N GLN A 404 42.01 -18.07 83.61
CA GLN A 404 40.60 -18.33 83.32
C GLN A 404 40.02 -17.28 82.37
N ALA A 405 40.36 -15.99 82.55
CA ALA A 405 39.97 -14.92 81.65
C ALA A 405 40.61 -15.09 80.25
N GLN A 406 41.88 -15.47 80.20
CA GLN A 406 42.60 -15.72 78.95
C GLN A 406 42.05 -16.96 78.20
N SER A 407 41.64 -18.01 78.92
CA SER A 407 40.96 -19.17 78.33
C SER A 407 39.60 -18.80 77.75
N ALA A 408 38.79 -18.01 78.49
CA ALA A 408 37.48 -17.59 78.03
C ALA A 408 37.55 -16.69 76.79
N ASP A 409 38.52 -15.78 76.72
CA ASP A 409 38.73 -14.92 75.56
C ASP A 409 39.24 -15.72 74.34
N ARG A 410 40.13 -16.69 74.57
CA ARG A 410 40.59 -17.62 73.53
C ARG A 410 39.45 -18.46 72.96
N ASP A 411 38.57 -18.99 73.81
CA ASP A 411 37.42 -19.78 73.37
C ASP A 411 36.42 -18.94 72.56
N LYS A 412 36.22 -17.67 72.94
CA LYS A 412 35.38 -16.74 72.19
C LYS A 412 35.96 -16.42 70.81
N VAL A 413 37.27 -16.17 70.72
CA VAL A 413 37.95 -15.94 69.44
C VAL A 413 37.86 -17.18 68.54
N LEU A 414 38.02 -18.39 69.09
CA LEU A 414 37.86 -19.63 68.33
C LEU A 414 36.43 -19.79 67.79
N GLN A 415 35.40 -19.50 68.60
CA GLN A 415 34.00 -19.52 68.15
C GLN A 415 33.72 -18.50 67.03
N GLU A 416 34.24 -17.28 67.15
CA GLU A 416 34.09 -16.25 66.10
C GLU A 416 34.82 -16.66 64.81
N THR A 417 35.99 -17.30 64.94
CA THR A 417 36.76 -17.81 63.79
C THR A 417 36.03 -18.96 63.09
N ASP A 418 35.43 -19.89 63.83
CA ASP A 418 34.63 -20.98 63.27
C ASP A 418 33.33 -20.47 62.63
N ALA A 419 32.70 -19.44 63.21
CA ALA A 419 31.53 -18.77 62.64
C ALA A 419 31.87 -18.04 61.31
N LEU A 420 33.05 -17.41 61.24
CA LEU A 420 33.54 -16.79 60.00
C LEU A 420 33.85 -17.83 58.93
N LYS A 421 34.49 -18.94 59.31
CA LYS A 421 34.80 -20.05 58.39
C LYS A 421 33.54 -20.67 57.80
N THR A 422 32.50 -20.87 58.62
CA THR A 422 31.21 -21.41 58.16
C THR A 422 30.48 -20.44 57.22
N ARG A 423 30.49 -19.13 57.51
CA ARG A 423 29.96 -18.11 56.58
C ARG A 423 30.70 -18.10 55.25
N PHE A 424 32.03 -18.16 55.28
CA PHE A 424 32.84 -18.17 54.05
C PHE A 424 32.55 -19.38 53.17
N ILE A 425 32.33 -20.56 53.77
CA ILE A 425 31.93 -21.77 53.03
C ILE A 425 30.54 -21.59 52.41
N GLN A 426 29.58 -21.03 53.15
CA GLN A 426 28.24 -20.75 52.63
C GLN A 426 28.27 -19.73 51.48
N ASP A 427 29.04 -18.66 51.60
CA ASP A 427 29.20 -17.65 50.55
C ASP A 427 29.88 -18.25 49.30
N ALA A 428 30.88 -19.11 49.48
CA ALA A 428 31.51 -19.83 48.37
C ALA A 428 30.53 -20.77 47.64
N ASP A 429 29.67 -21.47 48.36
CA ASP A 429 28.65 -22.36 47.78
C ASP A 429 27.55 -21.59 47.05
N THR A 430 27.09 -20.45 47.60
CA THR A 430 26.11 -19.58 46.91
C THR A 430 26.72 -18.98 45.64
N LEU A 431 27.97 -18.54 45.69
CA LEU A 431 28.68 -18.04 44.52
C LEU A 431 28.80 -19.13 43.45
N LYS A 432 29.25 -20.34 43.81
CA LYS A 432 29.36 -21.48 42.88
C LYS A 432 28.02 -21.80 42.21
N THR A 433 26.93 -21.73 42.97
CA THR A 433 25.57 -21.96 42.46
C THR A 433 25.15 -20.86 41.48
N SER A 434 25.44 -19.59 41.81
CA SER A 434 25.14 -18.45 40.92
C SER A 434 25.95 -18.50 39.62
N VAL A 435 27.24 -18.85 39.68
CA VAL A 435 28.09 -19.01 38.49
C VAL A 435 27.59 -20.17 37.63
N GLY A 436 27.17 -21.28 38.25
CA GLY A 436 26.54 -22.39 37.53
C GLY A 436 25.28 -21.98 36.79
N ALA A 437 24.40 -21.21 37.43
CA ALA A 437 23.16 -20.70 36.82
C ALA A 437 23.44 -19.72 35.66
N ILE A 438 24.41 -18.82 35.84
CA ILE A 438 24.84 -17.89 34.78
C ILE A 438 25.41 -18.67 33.60
N SER A 439 26.30 -19.64 33.84
CA SER A 439 26.88 -20.49 32.79
C SER A 439 25.80 -21.23 32.00
N ALA A 440 24.81 -21.81 32.68
CA ALA A 440 23.69 -22.48 32.03
C ALA A 440 22.85 -21.50 31.20
N SER A 441 22.56 -20.31 31.73
CA SER A 441 21.84 -19.26 30.99
C SER A 441 22.60 -18.79 29.76
N VAL A 442 23.93 -18.64 29.84
CA VAL A 442 24.77 -18.25 28.70
C VAL A 442 24.74 -19.34 27.63
N GLN A 443 24.92 -20.61 28.01
CA GLN A 443 24.83 -21.74 27.08
C GLN A 443 23.47 -21.81 26.38
N GLN A 444 22.37 -21.58 27.11
CA GLN A 444 21.02 -21.57 26.53
C GLN A 444 20.85 -20.42 25.52
N ARG A 445 21.37 -19.22 25.82
CA ARG A 445 21.34 -18.08 24.89
C ARG A 445 22.19 -18.32 23.66
N VAL A 446 23.39 -18.90 23.80
CA VAL A 446 24.25 -19.27 22.67
C VAL A 446 23.57 -20.28 21.76
N ALA A 447 22.90 -21.29 22.33
CA ALA A 447 22.13 -22.27 21.55
C ALA A 447 20.95 -21.61 20.79
N ALA A 448 20.23 -20.70 21.43
CA ALA A 448 19.15 -19.94 20.77
C ALA A 448 19.68 -19.06 19.63
N PHE A 449 20.81 -18.39 19.82
CA PHE A 449 21.46 -17.61 18.75
C PHE A 449 21.89 -18.49 17.57
N ALA A 450 22.42 -19.68 17.83
CA ALA A 450 22.78 -20.63 16.77
C ALA A 450 21.54 -21.07 15.96
N GLN A 451 20.40 -21.28 16.60
CA GLN A 451 19.13 -21.60 15.92
C GLN A 451 18.64 -20.44 15.05
N VAL A 452 18.73 -19.20 15.54
CA VAL A 452 18.36 -18.01 14.77
C VAL A 452 19.27 -17.87 13.54
N ALA A 453 20.59 -18.04 13.70
CA ALA A 453 21.53 -18.00 12.57
C ALA A 453 21.18 -19.05 11.50
N GLN A 454 20.89 -20.30 11.90
CA GLN A 454 20.45 -21.34 10.97
C GLN A 454 19.13 -21.00 10.25
N SER A 455 18.18 -20.37 10.95
CA SER A 455 16.92 -19.94 10.33
C SER A 455 17.12 -18.82 9.31
N LEU A 456 18.07 -17.90 9.56
CA LEU A 456 18.42 -16.82 8.63
C LEU A 456 19.12 -17.38 7.39
N ASP A 457 20.02 -18.33 7.54
CA ASP A 457 20.68 -18.99 6.40
C ASP A 457 19.68 -19.79 5.55
N ALA A 458 18.74 -20.48 6.18
CA ALA A 458 17.63 -21.14 5.47
C ALA A 458 16.75 -20.13 4.72
N GLY A 459 16.42 -18.99 5.34
CA GLY A 459 15.66 -17.91 4.70
C GLY A 459 16.41 -17.28 3.52
N ARG A 460 17.73 -17.07 3.64
CA ARG A 460 18.58 -16.59 2.54
C ARG A 460 18.62 -17.56 1.37
N ALA A 461 18.73 -18.87 1.65
CA ALA A 461 18.68 -19.89 0.61
C ALA A 461 17.32 -19.94 -0.10
N ASP A 462 16.21 -19.74 0.62
CA ASP A 462 14.87 -19.65 0.01
C ASP A 462 14.74 -18.41 -0.89
N LEU A 463 15.22 -17.25 -0.43
CA LEU A 463 15.23 -16.02 -1.22
C LEU A 463 16.08 -16.15 -2.49
N ALA A 464 17.25 -16.80 -2.41
CA ALA A 464 18.08 -17.05 -3.58
C ALA A 464 17.35 -17.90 -4.63
N ARG A 465 16.64 -18.96 -4.22
CA ARG A 465 15.83 -19.79 -5.13
C ARG A 465 14.65 -19.03 -5.74
N ARG A 466 14.00 -18.15 -4.96
CA ARG A 466 12.92 -17.31 -5.48
C ARG A 466 13.45 -16.30 -6.50
N LEU A 467 14.62 -15.71 -6.26
CA LEU A 467 15.26 -14.81 -7.21
C LEU A 467 15.64 -15.54 -8.51
N GLU A 468 16.20 -16.74 -8.43
CA GLU A 468 16.48 -17.57 -9.61
C GLU A 468 15.20 -17.96 -10.37
N SER A 469 14.12 -18.29 -9.65
CA SER A 469 12.81 -18.55 -10.26
C SER A 469 12.21 -17.32 -10.93
N LEU A 470 12.42 -16.13 -10.36
CA LEU A 470 11.96 -14.88 -10.96
C LEU A 470 12.81 -14.53 -12.18
N GLU A 471 14.13 -14.69 -12.11
CA GLU A 471 15.04 -14.46 -13.22
C GLU A 471 14.67 -15.34 -14.42
N THR A 472 14.50 -16.65 -14.20
CA THR A 472 14.07 -17.58 -15.26
C THR A 472 12.69 -17.25 -15.83
N MET A 473 11.74 -16.84 -14.99
CA MET A 473 10.41 -16.39 -15.43
C MET A 473 10.50 -15.10 -16.27
N THR A 474 11.34 -14.14 -15.87
CA THR A 474 11.53 -12.89 -16.61
C THR A 474 12.20 -13.12 -17.95
N ILE A 475 13.23 -13.99 -18.02
CA ILE A 475 13.87 -14.38 -19.27
C ILE A 475 12.85 -15.00 -20.22
N ARG A 476 12.00 -15.92 -19.73
CA ARG A 476 10.93 -16.53 -20.53
C ARG A 476 9.94 -15.49 -21.04
N HIS A 477 9.49 -14.57 -20.18
CA HIS A 477 8.57 -13.50 -20.61
C HIS A 477 9.17 -12.57 -21.66
N VAL A 478 10.46 -12.25 -21.56
CA VAL A 478 11.16 -11.43 -22.56
C VAL A 478 11.25 -12.17 -23.90
N GLN A 479 11.52 -13.48 -23.89
CA GLN A 479 11.52 -14.30 -25.11
C GLN A 479 10.13 -14.39 -25.74
N GLU A 480 9.10 -14.69 -24.96
CA GLU A 480 7.71 -14.74 -25.45
C GLU A 480 7.27 -13.38 -26.03
N ALA A 481 7.65 -12.26 -25.40
CA ALA A 481 7.36 -10.93 -25.90
C ALA A 481 8.12 -10.61 -27.21
N ALA A 482 9.36 -11.08 -27.35
CA ALA A 482 10.14 -10.93 -28.58
C ALA A 482 9.51 -11.73 -29.74
N GLU A 483 9.11 -12.98 -29.49
CA GLU A 483 8.41 -13.82 -30.47
C GLU A 483 7.08 -13.21 -30.90
N GLN A 484 6.29 -12.67 -29.97
CA GLN A 484 5.04 -11.97 -30.26
C GLN A 484 5.26 -10.72 -31.12
N ARG A 485 6.31 -9.94 -30.84
CA ARG A 485 6.67 -8.76 -31.66
C ARG A 485 7.08 -9.16 -33.07
N GLU A 486 7.85 -10.24 -33.21
CA GLU A 486 8.25 -10.74 -34.52
C GLU A 486 7.04 -11.25 -35.32
N ALA A 487 6.12 -11.97 -34.66
CA ALA A 487 4.87 -12.42 -35.27
C ALA A 487 3.99 -11.24 -35.72
N ALA A 488 3.85 -10.21 -34.87
CA ALA A 488 3.12 -8.99 -35.22
C ALA A 488 3.79 -8.23 -36.38
N GLY A 489 5.12 -8.20 -36.44
CA GLY A 489 5.89 -7.64 -37.55
C GLY A 489 5.61 -8.35 -38.87
N ARG A 490 5.55 -9.69 -38.87
CA ARG A 490 5.17 -10.48 -40.05
C ARG A 490 3.75 -10.17 -40.49
N GLN A 491 2.79 -10.14 -39.57
CA GLN A 491 1.39 -9.79 -39.88
C GLN A 491 1.26 -8.39 -40.48
N LEU A 492 1.99 -7.39 -39.95
CA LEU A 492 2.00 -6.04 -40.51
C LEU A 492 2.60 -6.03 -41.93
N SER A 493 3.65 -6.81 -42.19
CA SER A 493 4.24 -6.92 -43.53
C SER A 493 3.27 -7.56 -44.53
N GLU A 494 2.54 -8.61 -44.13
CA GLU A 494 1.50 -9.24 -44.95
C GLU A 494 0.36 -8.27 -45.25
N VAL A 495 -0.08 -7.49 -44.25
CA VAL A 495 -1.09 -6.43 -44.45
C VAL A 495 -0.58 -5.34 -45.40
N HIS A 496 0.68 -4.92 -45.26
CA HIS A 496 1.28 -3.94 -46.19
C HIS A 496 1.35 -4.46 -47.62
N GLU A 497 1.71 -5.73 -47.82
CA GLU A 497 1.70 -6.37 -49.14
C GLU A 497 0.27 -6.49 -49.71
N ALA A 498 -0.70 -6.84 -48.89
CA ALA A 498 -2.12 -6.87 -49.29
C ALA A 498 -2.63 -5.48 -49.69
N ILE A 499 -2.21 -4.42 -49.01
CA ILE A 499 -2.56 -3.04 -49.38
C ILE A 499 -1.87 -2.63 -50.69
N ALA A 500 -0.59 -2.99 -50.88
CA ALA A 500 0.14 -2.69 -52.11
C ALA A 500 -0.45 -3.40 -53.34
N THR A 501 -0.86 -4.65 -53.18
CA THR A 501 -1.55 -5.41 -54.23
C THR A 501 -2.94 -4.84 -54.52
N LEU A 502 -3.72 -4.47 -53.49
CA LEU A 502 -5.00 -3.79 -53.67
C LEU A 502 -4.86 -2.48 -54.44
N ASN A 503 -3.85 -1.67 -54.12
CA ASN A 503 -3.57 -0.42 -54.81
C ASN A 503 -3.22 -0.66 -56.30
N THR A 504 -2.37 -1.64 -56.57
CA THR A 504 -2.04 -2.05 -57.94
C THR A 504 -3.27 -2.53 -58.73
N ASN A 505 -4.17 -3.27 -58.07
CA ASN A 505 -5.44 -3.69 -58.66
C ASN A 505 -6.37 -2.50 -58.93
N GLN A 506 -6.43 -1.52 -58.04
CA GLN A 506 -7.20 -0.29 -58.26
C GLN A 506 -6.68 0.52 -59.45
N HIS A 507 -5.36 0.64 -59.60
CA HIS A 507 -4.76 1.28 -60.78
C HIS A 507 -5.04 0.51 -62.07
N THR A 508 -4.96 -0.83 -62.03
CA THR A 508 -5.33 -1.67 -63.18
C THR A 508 -6.81 -1.50 -63.55
N LEU A 509 -7.72 -1.47 -62.57
CA LEU A 509 -9.15 -1.24 -62.79
C LEU A 509 -9.43 0.16 -63.34
N ALA A 510 -8.76 1.19 -62.81
CA ALA A 510 -8.89 2.56 -63.32
C ALA A 510 -8.44 2.65 -64.79
N GLY A 511 -7.30 2.01 -65.13
CA GLY A 511 -6.82 1.92 -66.51
C GLY A 511 -7.81 1.22 -67.44
N ALA A 512 -8.37 0.09 -67.03
CA ALA A 512 -9.38 -0.64 -67.81
C ALA A 512 -10.68 0.17 -68.00
N ILE A 513 -11.10 0.96 -67.00
CA ILE A 513 -12.27 1.84 -67.10
C ILE A 513 -12.00 2.98 -68.09
N ASP A 514 -10.81 3.59 -68.05
CA ASP A 514 -10.46 4.67 -68.97
C ASP A 514 -10.30 4.16 -70.41
N GLU A 515 -9.76 2.96 -70.60
CA GLU A 515 -9.72 2.28 -71.89
C GLU A 515 -11.13 2.01 -72.42
N TRP A 516 -12.01 1.42 -71.60
CA TRP A 516 -13.40 1.17 -72.00
C TRP A 516 -14.18 2.45 -72.31
N ARG A 517 -13.93 3.54 -71.56
CA ARG A 517 -14.49 4.87 -71.86
C ARG A 517 -13.96 5.40 -73.19
N GLY A 518 -12.66 5.25 -73.45
CA GLY A 518 -12.04 5.62 -74.72
C GLY A 518 -12.63 4.87 -75.91
N GLU A 519 -12.76 3.54 -75.79
CA GLU A 519 -13.37 2.67 -76.79
C GLU A 519 -14.84 3.04 -77.02
N SER A 520 -15.62 3.21 -75.94
CA SER A 520 -17.03 3.62 -76.03
C SER A 520 -17.22 4.99 -76.71
N VAL A 521 -16.33 5.95 -76.45
CA VAL A 521 -16.36 7.27 -77.12
C VAL A 521 -15.98 7.14 -78.59
N SER A 522 -14.98 6.31 -78.93
CA SER A 522 -14.60 6.01 -80.31
C SER A 522 -15.74 5.35 -81.09
N ASP A 523 -16.43 4.39 -80.47
CA ASP A 523 -17.58 3.70 -81.05
C ASP A 523 -18.76 4.66 -81.24
N MET A 524 -19.05 5.51 -80.25
CA MET A 524 -20.06 6.58 -80.36
C MET A 524 -19.76 7.54 -81.52
N ASN A 525 -18.50 7.95 -81.69
CA ASN A 525 -18.08 8.80 -82.81
C ASN A 525 -18.23 8.08 -84.15
N THR A 526 -17.95 6.78 -84.20
CA THR A 526 -18.15 5.95 -85.40
C THR A 526 -19.64 5.83 -85.75
N ILE A 527 -20.50 5.63 -84.75
CA ILE A 527 -21.96 5.60 -84.93
C ILE A 527 -22.46 6.97 -85.39
N ALA A 528 -22.01 8.06 -84.76
CA ALA A 528 -22.37 9.42 -85.15
C ALA A 528 -21.96 9.72 -86.60
N ALA A 529 -20.75 9.35 -87.01
CA ALA A 529 -20.30 9.48 -88.38
C ALA A 529 -21.16 8.67 -89.37
N ARG A 530 -21.50 7.42 -89.01
CA ARG A 530 -22.39 6.57 -89.83
C ARG A 530 -23.81 7.15 -89.95
N LEU A 531 -24.34 7.74 -88.88
CA LEU A 531 -25.65 8.42 -88.91
C LEU A 531 -25.60 9.64 -89.82
N THR A 532 -24.57 10.49 -89.71
CA THR A 532 -24.42 11.63 -90.62
C THR A 532 -24.28 11.20 -92.07
N GLN A 533 -23.61 10.08 -92.34
CA GLN A 533 -23.52 9.53 -93.69
C GLN A 533 -24.87 9.03 -94.20
N LEU A 534 -25.65 8.34 -93.35
CA LEU A 534 -27.00 7.90 -93.70
C LEU A 534 -27.93 9.08 -93.98
N ASP A 535 -27.82 10.19 -93.23
CA ASP A 535 -28.59 11.41 -93.49
C ASP A 535 -28.24 11.99 -94.86
N ILE A 536 -26.95 12.10 -95.19
CA ILE A 536 -26.48 12.56 -96.51
C ILE A 536 -26.97 11.62 -97.63
N ASP A 537 -26.89 10.30 -97.41
CA ASP A 537 -27.32 9.31 -98.39
C ASP A 537 -28.84 9.32 -98.59
N ASN A 538 -29.62 9.70 -97.56
CA ASN A 538 -31.08 9.89 -97.62
C ASN A 538 -31.50 11.21 -98.30
N ASP A 539 -30.68 12.26 -98.25
CA ASP A 539 -30.94 13.51 -98.96
C ASP A 539 -30.89 13.34 -100.49
N ALA A 540 -30.01 12.46 -100.99
CA ALA A 540 -29.87 12.20 -102.42
C ALA A 540 -31.17 11.67 -103.13
N PRO A 541 -31.87 10.65 -102.61
CA PRO A 541 -33.14 10.22 -103.18
C PRO A 541 -34.25 11.26 -103.02
N LEU A 542 -34.28 12.02 -101.91
CA LEU A 542 -35.24 13.12 -101.73
C LEU A 542 -35.03 14.21 -102.81
N ALA A 543 -33.80 14.63 -103.04
CA ALA A 543 -33.47 15.58 -104.11
C ALA A 543 -33.81 15.02 -105.50
N ARG A 544 -33.65 13.71 -105.74
CA ARG A 544 -34.09 13.08 -107.00
C ARG A 544 -35.61 13.05 -107.14
N LEU A 545 -36.34 12.78 -106.06
CA LEU A 545 -37.81 12.82 -106.06
C LEU A 545 -38.31 14.24 -106.31
N GLU A 546 -37.68 15.24 -105.71
CA GLU A 546 -37.96 16.66 -105.97
C GLU A 546 -37.73 16.99 -107.45
N GLN A 547 -36.59 16.61 -108.03
CA GLN A 547 -36.34 16.78 -109.46
C GLN A 547 -37.36 16.05 -110.36
N ILE A 548 -37.81 14.85 -109.97
CA ILE A 548 -38.85 14.13 -110.69
C ILE A 548 -40.19 14.88 -110.59
N SER A 549 -40.52 15.42 -109.43
CA SER A 549 -41.73 16.21 -109.21
C SER A 549 -41.71 17.49 -110.05
N GLU A 550 -40.61 18.25 -110.05
CA GLU A 550 -40.43 19.44 -110.88
C GLU A 550 -40.53 19.12 -112.38
N ARG A 551 -39.96 17.98 -112.81
CA ARG A 551 -40.10 17.51 -114.19
C ARG A 551 -41.52 17.12 -114.53
N MET A 552 -42.24 16.44 -113.63
CA MET A 552 -43.66 16.12 -113.82
C MET A 552 -44.50 17.39 -113.91
N ASP A 553 -44.28 18.37 -113.05
CA ASP A 553 -44.96 19.67 -113.09
C ASP A 553 -44.66 20.44 -114.38
N GLY A 554 -43.41 20.42 -114.83
CA GLY A 554 -42.99 21.00 -116.11
C GLY A 554 -43.66 20.30 -117.31
N MET A 555 -43.72 18.96 -117.30
CA MET A 555 -44.46 18.21 -118.31
C MET A 555 -45.95 18.52 -118.25
N TYR A 556 -46.55 18.60 -117.07
CA TYR A 556 -47.97 18.91 -116.90
C TYR A 556 -48.26 20.31 -117.48
N ARG A 557 -47.49 21.32 -117.11
CA ARG A 557 -47.57 22.68 -117.68
C ARG A 557 -47.40 22.68 -119.21
N ALA A 558 -46.37 22.00 -119.74
CA ALA A 558 -46.15 21.92 -121.19
C ALA A 558 -47.31 21.22 -121.93
N THR A 559 -47.89 20.19 -121.30
CA THR A 559 -49.05 19.45 -121.85
C THR A 559 -50.29 20.33 -121.86
N VAL A 560 -50.55 21.01 -120.75
CA VAL A 560 -51.63 21.99 -120.58
C VAL A 560 -51.47 23.14 -121.57
N GLU A 561 -50.27 23.70 -121.73
CA GLU A 561 -49.99 24.73 -122.74
C GLU A 561 -50.21 24.24 -124.17
N ARG A 562 -49.75 23.02 -124.53
CA ARG A 562 -50.03 22.44 -125.85
C ARG A 562 -51.53 22.23 -126.07
N TYR A 563 -52.25 21.80 -125.03
CA TYR A 563 -53.70 21.65 -125.06
C TYR A 563 -54.38 23.01 -125.26
N HIS A 564 -54.00 24.05 -124.51
CA HIS A 564 -54.50 25.41 -124.70
C HIS A 564 -54.16 25.98 -126.08
N ARG A 565 -52.97 25.73 -126.63
CA ARG A 565 -52.61 26.17 -127.98
C ARG A 565 -53.46 25.49 -129.06
N ARG A 566 -53.73 24.19 -128.93
CA ARG A 566 -54.53 23.43 -129.90
C ARG A 566 -56.03 23.74 -129.80
N ASN A 567 -56.51 24.03 -128.59
CA ASN A 567 -57.92 24.35 -128.31
C ASN A 567 -58.18 25.84 -128.14
N ARG A 568 -57.25 26.72 -128.57
CA ARG A 568 -57.37 28.17 -128.40
C ARG A 568 -58.62 28.75 -129.07
N PHE A 569 -59.04 28.14 -130.19
CA PHE A 569 -60.31 28.45 -130.86
C PHE A 569 -61.52 28.01 -130.03
N TRP A 570 -61.48 26.83 -129.40
CA TRP A 570 -62.52 26.36 -128.49
C TRP A 570 -62.66 27.25 -127.26
N TYR A 571 -61.55 27.69 -126.66
CA TYR A 571 -61.56 28.63 -125.53
C TYR A 571 -62.11 30.02 -125.91
N TRP A 572 -61.82 30.48 -127.13
CA TRP A 572 -62.41 31.73 -127.67
C TRP A 572 -63.93 31.62 -127.89
N LEU A 573 -64.42 30.44 -128.27
CA LEU A 573 -65.84 30.23 -128.56
C LEU A 573 -66.73 30.01 -127.32
N PHE A 574 -66.20 29.39 -126.26
CA PHE A 574 -66.99 29.00 -125.06
C PHE A 574 -66.64 29.75 -123.78
N GLY A 575 -65.66 30.66 -123.81
CA GLY A 575 -65.51 31.72 -122.82
C GLY A 575 -65.15 31.30 -121.38
N THR A 576 -64.90 30.02 -121.07
CA THR A 576 -64.38 29.57 -119.76
C THR A 576 -63.62 28.25 -119.85
N ASP A 577 -62.72 28.04 -118.88
CA ASP A 577 -61.65 27.02 -118.90
C ASP A 577 -62.08 25.60 -118.49
N ASP A 578 -63.37 25.36 -118.26
CA ASP A 578 -63.82 24.19 -117.49
C ASP A 578 -64.95 23.39 -118.16
N TRP A 579 -64.67 22.82 -119.34
CA TRP A 579 -65.60 21.86 -119.95
C TRP A 579 -65.44 20.44 -119.38
N ILE A 580 -64.30 20.13 -118.75
CA ILE A 580 -64.01 18.80 -118.18
C ILE A 580 -64.53 18.70 -116.73
N GLY A 581 -64.47 19.76 -115.92
CA GLY A 581 -65.07 19.80 -114.58
C GLY A 581 -66.60 19.78 -114.59
N ALA A 582 -67.22 20.21 -115.69
CA ALA A 582 -68.67 20.11 -115.89
C ALA A 582 -69.14 18.72 -116.35
N SER A 583 -68.28 17.90 -116.97
CA SER A 583 -68.68 16.62 -117.57
C SER A 583 -68.27 15.37 -116.79
N TRP A 584 -67.61 15.53 -115.64
CA TRP A 584 -67.25 14.43 -114.74
C TRP A 584 -67.78 14.73 -113.33
N PRO A 585 -68.68 13.90 -112.77
CA PRO A 585 -69.03 14.00 -111.36
C PRO A 585 -67.78 13.76 -110.50
N SER A 586 -67.25 14.85 -109.95
CA SER A 586 -66.25 14.98 -108.89
C SER A 586 -65.74 13.68 -108.25
N GLN A 587 -64.64 13.13 -108.76
CA GLN A 587 -63.79 12.21 -107.97
C GLN A 587 -63.28 12.91 -106.69
N THR A 588 -63.19 14.24 -106.70
CA THR A 588 -62.90 15.07 -105.52
C THR A 588 -63.92 14.89 -104.39
N ALA A 589 -65.22 14.78 -104.70
CA ALA A 589 -66.24 14.52 -103.68
C ALA A 589 -66.09 13.12 -103.08
N LYS A 590 -65.74 12.13 -103.91
CA LYS A 590 -65.51 10.75 -103.46
C LYS A 590 -64.25 10.63 -102.59
N VAL A 591 -63.18 11.37 -102.94
CA VAL A 591 -61.93 11.44 -102.16
C VAL A 591 -62.13 12.19 -100.84
N GLU A 592 -62.96 13.24 -100.79
CA GLU A 592 -63.33 13.90 -99.53
C GLU A 592 -64.18 13.01 -98.62
N GLU A 593 -65.04 12.17 -99.19
CA GLU A 593 -65.83 11.20 -98.45
C GLU A 593 -64.94 10.09 -97.86
N ASP A 594 -63.98 9.57 -98.64
CA ASP A 594 -63.00 8.59 -98.18
C ASP A 594 -62.05 9.17 -97.12
N LEU A 595 -61.62 10.44 -97.24
CA LEU A 595 -60.81 11.14 -96.23
C LEU A 595 -61.59 11.37 -94.92
N ARG A 596 -62.88 11.70 -95.00
CA ARG A 596 -63.73 11.76 -93.81
C ARG A 596 -63.88 10.40 -93.15
N ALA A 597 -64.12 9.35 -93.92
CA ALA A 597 -64.21 7.98 -93.41
C ALA A 597 -62.91 7.56 -92.71
N PHE A 598 -61.75 7.88 -93.28
CA PHE A 598 -60.45 7.57 -92.69
C PHE A 598 -60.18 8.37 -91.40
N SER A 599 -60.53 9.66 -91.37
CA SER A 599 -60.37 10.50 -90.17
C SER A 599 -61.30 10.07 -89.01
N ALA A 600 -62.47 9.51 -89.32
CA ALA A 600 -63.38 8.99 -88.32
C ALA A 600 -62.87 7.68 -87.70
N ASN A 601 -62.27 6.80 -88.52
CA ASN A 601 -61.75 5.51 -88.07
C ASN A 601 -60.49 5.65 -87.17
N ASN A 602 -59.72 6.73 -87.36
CA ASN A 602 -58.50 7.01 -86.57
C ASN A 602 -58.78 7.74 -85.24
N ARG A 603 -60.05 8.04 -84.91
CA ARG A 603 -60.45 8.61 -83.61
C ARG A 603 -61.06 7.60 -82.65
N SER A 604 -61.17 6.32 -83.05
CA SER A 604 -61.70 5.22 -82.23
C SER A 604 -60.68 4.14 -81.86
N ALA A 605 -59.38 4.44 -82.02
CA ALA A 605 -58.25 3.70 -81.46
C ALA A 605 -57.42 4.69 -80.61
#